data_AF-A0A8S3G508-F1
#
_entry.id   AF-A0A8S3G508-F1
#
_cell.length_a   1.000
_cell.length_b   1.000
_cell.length_c   1.000
_cell.angle_alpha   90.00
_cell.angle_beta   90.00
_cell.angle_gamma   90.00
#
_symmetry.space_group_name_H-M   'P 1'
#
loop_
_entity.id
_entity.type
_entity.pdbx_description
1 polymer ?
#
loop_
_entity_poly.entity_id
_entity_poly.type
_entity_poly.pdbx_seq_one_letter_code
_entity_poly.pdbx_strand_id
1 'polypeptide(L)' 'MKSKDLQLAVKNKYENGDGPTKIYRDLAGVVSLRTIKLWVKMLNQTGSIDLSHSPGRPRTVRTKANISK' A
#
# COMPACT_ATOMS: atom_id res chain seq x y z
N MET A 1 -7.65 1.06 -15.99
CA MET A 1 -7.76 1.92 -14.79
C MET A 1 -6.36 2.23 -14.30
N LYS A 2 -6.01 3.50 -14.03
CA LYS A 2 -4.64 3.83 -13.56
C LYS A 2 -4.53 3.48 -12.08
N SER A 3 -3.33 3.15 -11.62
CA SER A 3 -3.06 2.72 -10.23
C SER A 3 -3.46 3.76 -9.18
N LYS A 4 -3.45 5.06 -9.52
CA LYS A 4 -3.93 6.14 -8.64
C LYS A 4 -5.45 6.13 -8.45
N ASP A 5 -6.22 5.84 -9.50
CA ASP A 5 -7.69 5.78 -9.43
C ASP A 5 -8.15 4.67 -8.49
N LEU A 6 -7.40 3.56 -8.49
CA LEU A 6 -7.63 2.41 -7.62
C LEU A 6 -7.35 2.69 -6.14
N GLN A 7 -6.26 3.41 -5.85
CA GLN A 7 -5.96 3.83 -4.48
C GLN A 7 -7.04 4.78 -3.95
N LEU A 8 -7.50 5.71 -4.78
CA LEU A 8 -8.58 6.63 -4.42
C LEU A 8 -9.90 5.88 -4.17
N ALA A 9 -10.24 4.91 -5.02
CA ALA A 9 -11.42 4.08 -4.84
C ALA A 9 -11.37 3.27 -3.53
N VAL A 10 -10.21 2.69 -3.18
CA VAL A 10 -10.02 1.99 -1.91
C VAL A 10 -10.13 2.95 -0.73
N LYS A 11 -9.51 4.13 -0.81
CA LYS A 11 -9.56 5.15 0.24
C LYS A 11 -11.00 5.62 0.50
N ASN A 12 -11.75 5.97 -0.54
CA ASN A 12 -13.13 6.43 -0.39
C ASN A 12 -14.03 5.36 0.26
N LYS A 13 -13.90 4.09 -0.16
CA LYS A 13 -14.67 3.00 0.47
C LYS A 13 -14.26 2.76 1.92
N TYR A 14 -12.97 2.89 2.22
CA TYR A 14 -12.49 2.80 3.59
C TYR A 14 -13.04 3.92 4.48
N GLU A 15 -13.07 5.17 4.00
CA GLU A 15 -13.67 6.31 4.70
C GLU A 15 -15.18 6.16 4.90
N ASN A 16 -15.87 5.47 3.98
CA ASN A 16 -17.28 5.09 4.14
C ASN A 16 -17.49 3.97 5.19
N GLY A 17 -16.43 3.45 5.80
CA GLY A 17 -16.50 2.37 6.81
C GLY A 17 -16.53 0.96 6.23
N ASP A 18 -16.26 0.80 4.92
CA ASP A 18 -16.26 -0.53 4.32
C ASP A 18 -15.03 -1.35 4.74
N GLY A 19 -15.28 -2.59 5.16
CA GLY A 19 -14.22 -3.54 5.47
C GLY A 19 -13.43 -4.00 4.22
N PRO A 20 -12.18 -4.45 4.38
CA PRO A 20 -11.30 -4.83 3.26
C PRO A 20 -11.88 -5.93 2.34
N THR A 21 -12.68 -6.85 2.88
CA THR A 21 -13.33 -7.90 2.09
C THR A 21 -14.44 -7.34 1.19
N LYS A 22 -15.18 -6.33 1.65
CA LYS A 22 -16.22 -5.66 0.87
C LYS A 22 -15.60 -4.84 -0.25
N ILE A 23 -14.55 -4.09 0.07
CA ILE A 23 -13.73 -3.35 -0.91
C ILE A 23 -13.19 -4.29 -2.00
N TYR A 24 -12.68 -5.47 -1.62
CA TYR A 24 -12.18 -6.47 -2.58
C TYR A 24 -13.27 -6.95 -3.55
N ARG A 25 -14.47 -7.22 -3.04
CA ARG A 25 -15.62 -7.63 -3.86
C ARG A 25 -16.09 -6.52 -4.78
N ASP A 26 -16.15 -5.29 -4.28
CA ASP A 26 -16.57 -4.12 -5.08
C ASP A 26 -15.58 -3.77 -6.18
N LEU A 27 -14.30 -4.06 -5.98
CA LEU A 27 -13.27 -3.93 -7.00
C LEU A 27 -13.18 -5.16 -7.90
N ALA A 28 -14.11 -6.12 -7.81
CA ALA A 28 -14.15 -7.33 -8.62
C ALA A 28 -12.81 -8.10 -8.69
N GLY A 29 -11.99 -8.03 -7.63
CA GLY A 29 -10.68 -8.67 -7.61
C GLY A 29 -9.60 -8.01 -8.49
N VAL A 30 -9.83 -6.77 -8.98
CA VAL A 30 -8.82 -5.98 -9.71
C VAL A 30 -7.52 -5.83 -8.89
N VAL A 31 -7.63 -5.86 -7.55
CA VAL A 31 -6.49 -5.90 -6.63
C VAL A 31 -6.61 -7.11 -5.73
N SER A 32 -5.47 -7.74 -5.44
CA SER A 32 -5.42 -8.80 -4.44
C SER A 32 -5.92 -8.33 -3.07
N LEU A 33 -6.64 -9.20 -2.37
CA LEU A 33 -7.11 -8.95 -1.00
C LEU A 33 -5.95 -8.60 -0.06
N ARG A 34 -4.75 -9.17 -0.30
CA ARG A 34 -3.55 -8.87 0.48
C ARG A 34 -3.13 -7.42 0.35
N THR A 35 -3.14 -6.88 -0.87
CA THR A 35 -2.82 -5.48 -1.14
C THR A 35 -3.85 -4.55 -0.49
N ILE A 36 -5.14 -4.88 -0.58
CA ILE A 36 -6.21 -4.08 0.05
C ILE A 36 -6.03 -4.05 1.57
N LYS A 37 -5.76 -5.19 2.21
CA LYS A 37 -5.47 -5.24 3.65
C LYS A 37 -4.25 -4.39 4.03
N LEU A 38 -3.22 -4.39 3.18
CA LEU A 38 -2.01 -3.59 3.40
C LEU A 38 -2.31 -2.09 3.29
N TRP A 39 -3.10 -1.67 2.29
CA TRP A 39 -3.53 -0.28 2.13
C TRP A 39 -4.44 0.19 3.27
N VAL A 40 -5.39 -0.62 3.71
CA VAL A 40 -6.23 -0.33 4.88
C VAL A 40 -5.37 -0.17 6.14
N LYS A 41 -4.35 -1.01 6.31
CA LYS A 41 -3.40 -0.87 7.43
C LYS A 41 -2.60 0.43 7.33
N MET A 42 -2.14 0.82 6.14
CA MET A 42 -1.45 2.09 5.92
C MET A 42 -2.35 3.30 6.18
N LEU A 43 -3.61 3.26 5.74
CA LEU A 43 -4.59 4.30 6.05
C LEU A 43 -4.80 4.47 7.55
N ASN A 44 -4.84 3.37 8.32
CA ASN A 44 -4.90 3.43 9.77
C ASN A 44 -3.64 3.98 10.45
N GLN A 45 -2.47 3.79 9.85
CA GLN A 45 -1.18 4.20 10.45
C GLN A 45 -0.77 5.63 10.06
N THR A 46 -1.07 6.04 8.83
CA THR A 46 -0.49 7.23 8.20
C THR A 46 -1.55 8.11 7.54
N GLY A 47 -2.80 7.63 7.37
CA GLY A 47 -3.87 8.38 6.71
C GLY A 47 -3.74 8.47 5.18
N SER A 48 -2.72 7.85 4.59
CA SER A 48 -2.46 7.84 3.15
C SER A 48 -1.99 6.49 2.65
N ILE A 49 -2.31 6.16 1.40
CA ILE A 49 -1.78 5.01 0.68
C ILE A 49 -0.59 5.50 -0.15
N ASP A 50 0.56 5.67 0.48
CA ASP A 50 1.79 5.98 -0.24
C ASP A 50 2.55 4.69 -0.57
N LEU A 51 2.46 4.26 -1.83
CA LEU A 51 3.22 3.12 -2.35
C LEU A 51 4.70 3.43 -2.59
N SER A 52 5.11 4.71 -2.55
CA SER A 52 6.52 5.08 -2.71
C SER A 52 7.33 4.67 -1.47
N HIS A 53 6.69 4.69 -0.31
CA HIS A 53 7.19 4.07 0.91
C HIS A 53 6.76 2.61 0.99
N SER A 54 7.47 1.76 0.25
CA SER A 54 7.47 0.34 0.60
C SER A 54 7.82 0.21 2.09
N PRO A 55 7.02 -0.48 2.94
CA PRO A 55 7.45 -0.86 4.29
C PRO A 55 8.49 -2.00 4.21
N GLY A 56 9.27 -2.02 3.12
CA GLY A 56 10.44 -2.82 2.96
C GLY A 56 11.45 -2.28 3.96
N ARG A 57 11.64 -3.07 5.02
CA ARG A 57 12.87 -3.21 5.79
C ARG A 57 14.01 -2.42 5.12
N PRO A 58 14.63 -1.43 5.78
CA PRO A 58 15.65 -0.60 5.17
C PRO A 58 16.62 -1.53 4.44
N ARG A 59 16.67 -1.40 3.12
CA ARG A 59 17.60 -2.18 2.31
C ARG A 59 18.95 -1.66 2.77
N THR A 60 19.62 -2.41 3.64
CA THR A 60 20.98 -2.06 4.06
C THR A 60 21.80 -2.11 2.79
N VAL A 61 21.97 -0.95 2.16
CA VAL A 61 22.94 -0.75 1.10
C VAL A 61 24.25 -1.02 1.80
N ARG A 62 24.81 -2.21 1.57
CA ARG A 62 26.15 -2.55 2.04
C ARG A 62 27.08 -1.64 1.27
N THR A 63 27.32 -0.44 1.79
CA THR A 63 28.38 0.43 1.33
C THR A 63 29.65 -0.40 1.45
N LYS A 64 30.26 -0.75 0.31
CA LYS A 64 31.66 -1.17 0.32
C LYS A 64 32.41 0.06 0.83
N ALA A 65 32.69 0.09 2.13
CA ALA A 65 33.59 1.05 2.72
C ALA A 65 34.89 1.01 1.90
N ASN A 66 35.38 2.20 1.54
CA ASN A 66 36.65 2.41 0.88
C ASN A 66 37.74 1.58 1.55
N ILE A 67 38.15 0.50 0.89
CA ILE A 67 39.48 -0.07 1.14
C ILE A 67 40.41 0.79 0.31
N SER A 68 40.91 1.88 0.90
CA SER A 68 42.09 2.55 0.37
C SER A 68 43.25 1.57 0.49
N LYS A 69 43.93 1.36 -0.64
CA LYS A 69 45.18 0.60 -0.72
C LYS A 69 46.35 1.44 -0.19
#